data_AF-A0A1G1XMG0-F1
#
_entry.id   AF-A0A1G1XMG0-F1
#
_cell.length_a   1.000
_cell.length_b   1.000
_cell.length_c   1.000
_cell.angle_alpha   90.00
_cell.angle_beta   90.00
_cell.angle_gamma   90.00
#
_symmetry.space_group_name_H-M   'P 1'
#
loop_
_entity.id
_entity.type
_entity.pdbx_description
1 polymer ?
#
loop_
_entity_poly.entity_id
_entity_poly.type
_entity_poly.pdbx_seq_one_letter_code
_entity_poly.pdbx_strand_id
1 'polypeptide(L)'
;MLEDIRRIDKDTKVITRGVVSVLPNTFGKTIMYLAGSGIQLYMSKANWPGLKIGDLVEINGTLSEAYGETRIKLADQSAIKILETQSPPEPKEIKISEIGEEIEGYLVKISGQLIEKNGQKFFVQDDTGEATVYLKQNAKITKNNFSEGDQLEVTGIVSQNNDLYQILPRSDEDIQKEIAIVPAEQTNILENKTSREILKYLIVTAVFLVLGFAIVINKIKKKN
;
A
#
# COMPACT_ATOMS: atom_id res chain seq x y z
N MET A 1 12.11 8.46 -25.65
CA MET A 1 12.06 7.58 -24.46
C MET A 1 10.70 7.76 -23.80
N LEU A 2 10.36 7.01 -22.75
CA LEU A 2 9.05 7.17 -22.11
C LEU A 2 8.83 8.58 -21.54
N GLU A 3 9.91 9.22 -21.09
CA GLU A 3 9.92 10.55 -20.45
C GLU A 3 9.30 11.67 -21.29
N ASP A 4 9.39 11.57 -22.62
CA ASP A 4 8.88 12.62 -23.52
C ASP A 4 7.48 12.32 -24.05
N ILE A 5 6.89 11.17 -23.70
CA ILE A 5 5.72 10.66 -24.40
C ILE A 5 4.48 11.54 -24.25
N ARG A 6 4.39 12.28 -23.14
CA ARG A 6 3.29 13.20 -22.82
C ARG A 6 3.35 14.52 -23.60
N ARG A 7 4.47 14.81 -24.27
CA ARG A 7 4.65 16.01 -25.11
C ARG A 7 4.30 15.78 -26.58
N ILE A 8 3.92 14.54 -26.92
CA ILE A 8 3.60 14.14 -28.29
C ILE A 8 2.08 14.26 -28.49
N ASP A 9 1.68 14.74 -29.67
CA ASP A 9 0.28 14.85 -30.03
C ASP A 9 -0.43 13.49 -29.97
N LYS A 10 -1.71 13.52 -29.55
CA LYS A 10 -2.60 12.36 -29.59
C LYS A 10 -2.71 11.78 -31.01
N ASP A 11 -3.05 10.50 -31.10
CA ASP A 11 -3.15 9.72 -32.35
C ASP A 11 -1.83 9.56 -33.13
N THR A 12 -0.70 9.97 -32.53
CA THR A 12 0.64 9.74 -33.07
C THR A 12 1.12 8.32 -32.79
N LYS A 13 1.76 7.69 -33.79
CA LYS A 13 2.46 6.41 -33.60
C LYS A 13 3.74 6.62 -32.82
N VAL A 14 3.97 5.79 -31.82
CA VAL A 14 5.12 5.87 -30.92
C VAL A 14 5.79 4.52 -30.77
N ILE A 15 7.11 4.54 -30.68
CA ILE A 15 7.91 3.43 -30.19
C ILE A 15 8.57 3.87 -28.89
N THR A 16 8.31 3.14 -27.81
CA THR A 16 8.87 3.45 -26.51
C THR A 16 9.30 2.18 -25.78
N ARG A 17 10.04 2.35 -24.69
CA ARG A 17 10.47 1.28 -23.80
C ARG A 17 10.08 1.61 -22.38
N GLY A 18 9.81 0.58 -21.59
CA GLY A 18 9.54 0.70 -20.18
C GLY A 18 9.51 -0.67 -19.51
N VAL A 19 9.57 -0.66 -18.19
CA VAL A 19 9.62 -1.88 -17.37
C VAL A 19 8.20 -2.19 -16.90
N VAL A 20 7.73 -3.43 -17.06
CA VAL A 20 6.40 -3.82 -16.61
C VAL A 20 6.25 -3.64 -15.10
N SER A 21 5.36 -2.74 -14.68
CA SER A 21 5.06 -2.43 -13.27
C SER A 21 3.75 -3.04 -12.80
N VAL A 22 2.81 -3.23 -13.73
CA VAL A 22 1.50 -3.85 -13.49
C VAL A 22 1.20 -4.80 -14.63
N LEU A 23 0.75 -6.01 -14.31
CA LEU A 23 0.34 -7.00 -15.30
C LEU A 23 -1.11 -6.78 -15.77
N PRO A 24 -1.47 -7.30 -16.96
CA PRO A 24 -2.86 -7.42 -17.35
C PRO A 24 -3.71 -8.11 -16.29
N ASN A 25 -5.00 -7.80 -16.28
CA ASN A 25 -6.00 -8.30 -15.34
C ASN A 25 -5.90 -7.76 -13.90
N THR A 26 -4.80 -7.12 -13.47
CA THR A 26 -4.70 -6.50 -12.14
C THR A 26 -5.67 -5.32 -11.97
N PHE A 27 -5.67 -4.38 -12.91
CA PHE A 27 -6.61 -3.22 -12.90
C PHE A 27 -7.73 -3.32 -13.94
N GLY A 28 -7.63 -4.31 -14.82
CA GLY A 28 -8.55 -4.61 -15.90
C GLY A 28 -7.89 -5.54 -16.92
N LYS A 29 -8.67 -6.32 -17.67
CA LYS A 29 -8.14 -7.30 -18.63
C LYS A 29 -7.39 -6.65 -19.79
N THR A 30 -7.81 -5.44 -20.17
CA THR A 30 -7.36 -4.73 -21.37
C THR A 30 -6.27 -3.71 -21.10
N ILE A 31 -5.78 -3.60 -19.86
CA ILE A 31 -4.79 -2.60 -19.49
C ILE A 31 -3.65 -3.19 -18.68
N MET A 32 -2.48 -2.56 -18.79
CA MET A 32 -1.29 -2.82 -17.98
C MET A 32 -0.47 -1.53 -17.90
N TYR A 33 0.59 -1.49 -17.07
CA TYR A 33 1.41 -0.29 -16.91
C TYR A 33 2.90 -0.59 -17.05
N LEU A 34 3.64 0.39 -17.59
CA LEU A 34 5.09 0.41 -17.55
C LEU A 34 5.57 1.51 -16.59
N ALA A 35 6.59 1.18 -15.79
CA ALA A 35 7.37 2.10 -14.98
C ALA A 35 8.38 2.90 -15.83
N GLY A 36 9.13 3.77 -15.15
CA GLY A 36 9.87 4.89 -15.73
C GLY A 36 9.09 6.16 -15.44
N SER A 37 8.80 6.96 -16.46
CA SER A 37 7.86 8.08 -16.34
C SER A 37 6.38 7.67 -16.41
N GLY A 38 6.06 6.38 -16.24
CA GLY A 38 4.69 5.90 -16.15
C GLY A 38 3.88 5.95 -17.46
N ILE A 39 3.33 4.82 -17.90
CA ILE A 39 2.32 4.84 -18.98
C ILE A 39 1.36 3.68 -18.88
N GLN A 40 0.08 3.94 -19.17
CA GLN A 40 -0.90 2.90 -19.38
C GLN A 40 -0.79 2.34 -20.81
N LEU A 41 -0.73 1.02 -20.93
CA LEU A 41 -0.91 0.31 -22.20
C LEU A 41 -2.33 -0.22 -22.28
N TYR A 42 -2.99 -0.05 -23.43
CA TYR A 42 -4.33 -0.55 -23.68
C TYR A 42 -4.36 -1.47 -24.90
N MET A 43 -4.94 -2.66 -24.74
CA MET A 43 -5.18 -3.60 -25.83
C MET A 43 -6.60 -4.13 -25.77
N SER A 44 -7.44 -3.78 -26.76
CA SER A 44 -8.88 -4.08 -26.72
C SER A 44 -9.20 -5.58 -26.67
N LYS A 45 -8.40 -6.39 -27.37
CA LYS A 45 -8.56 -7.85 -27.42
C LYS A 45 -8.01 -8.57 -26.20
N ALA A 46 -7.28 -7.88 -25.31
CA ALA A 46 -6.60 -8.45 -24.15
C ALA A 46 -5.75 -9.70 -24.47
N ASN A 47 -5.20 -9.77 -25.70
CA ASN A 47 -4.34 -10.87 -26.15
C ASN A 47 -2.88 -10.50 -25.87
N TRP A 48 -2.50 -10.57 -24.60
CA TRP A 48 -1.16 -10.21 -24.13
C TRP A 48 -0.19 -11.40 -24.28
N PRO A 49 1.10 -11.16 -24.59
CA PRO A 49 2.11 -12.19 -24.50
C PRO A 49 2.36 -12.58 -23.03
N GLY A 50 3.12 -13.65 -22.80
CA GLY A 50 3.56 -14.02 -21.45
C GLY A 50 4.52 -12.98 -20.88
N LEU A 51 4.04 -12.17 -19.93
CA LEU A 51 4.76 -11.06 -19.32
C LEU A 51 4.94 -11.29 -17.82
N LYS A 52 6.01 -10.71 -17.27
CA LYS A 52 6.31 -10.66 -15.85
C LYS A 52 6.58 -9.22 -15.42
N ILE A 53 6.29 -8.94 -14.15
CA ILE A 53 6.77 -7.70 -13.53
C ILE A 53 8.30 -7.69 -13.60
N GLY A 54 8.87 -6.55 -14.00
CA GLY A 54 10.31 -6.43 -14.24
C GLY A 54 10.75 -6.75 -15.68
N ASP A 55 9.86 -7.20 -16.57
CA ASP A 55 10.23 -7.31 -17.99
C ASP A 55 10.45 -5.91 -18.59
N LEU A 56 11.61 -5.68 -19.20
CA LEU A 56 11.86 -4.52 -20.04
C LEU A 56 11.31 -4.82 -21.43
N VAL A 57 10.34 -4.02 -21.87
CA VAL A 57 9.66 -4.20 -23.15
C VAL A 57 9.82 -3.00 -24.06
N GLU A 58 9.94 -3.26 -25.36
CA GLU A 58 9.74 -2.28 -26.42
C GLU A 58 8.31 -2.40 -26.94
N ILE A 59 7.64 -1.27 -27.04
CA ILE A 59 6.23 -1.16 -27.42
C ILE A 59 6.11 -0.31 -28.67
N ASN A 60 5.32 -0.78 -29.64
CA ASN A 60 4.91 -0.03 -30.82
C ASN A 60 3.39 0.17 -30.80
N GLY A 61 2.92 1.41 -30.69
CA GLY A 61 1.49 1.68 -30.63
C GLY A 61 1.13 3.11 -30.99
N THR A 62 -0.09 3.50 -30.65
CA THR A 62 -0.61 4.84 -30.95
C THR A 62 -1.00 5.54 -29.65
N LEU A 63 -0.51 6.76 -29.45
CA LEU A 63 -0.91 7.58 -28.31
C LEU A 63 -2.39 7.92 -28.36
N SER A 64 -3.01 7.91 -27.20
CA SER A 64 -4.41 8.23 -27.03
C SER A 64 -4.68 8.61 -25.58
N GLU A 65 -5.93 8.91 -25.30
CA GLU A 65 -6.38 9.23 -23.95
C GLU A 65 -7.70 8.48 -23.66
N ALA A 66 -7.96 8.24 -22.39
CA ALA A 66 -9.30 7.92 -21.91
C ALA A 66 -9.46 8.36 -20.46
N TYR A 67 -10.58 9.03 -20.16
CA TYR A 67 -10.87 9.54 -18.82
C TYR A 67 -9.77 10.48 -18.29
N GLY A 68 -9.19 11.32 -19.15
CA GLY A 68 -8.03 12.16 -18.82
C GLY A 68 -6.68 11.45 -18.91
N GLU A 69 -6.65 10.12 -18.74
CA GLU A 69 -5.39 9.39 -18.65
C GLU A 69 -4.74 9.08 -20.00
N THR A 70 -3.47 9.45 -20.12
CA THR A 70 -2.65 9.19 -21.31
C THR A 70 -2.32 7.70 -21.41
N ARG A 71 -2.51 7.12 -22.61
CA ARG A 71 -2.27 5.69 -22.84
C ARG A 71 -1.84 5.37 -24.26
N ILE A 72 -1.09 4.29 -24.42
CA ILE A 72 -0.71 3.75 -25.73
C ILE A 72 -1.68 2.62 -26.11
N LYS A 73 -2.39 2.78 -27.24
CA LYS A 73 -3.21 1.73 -27.85
C LYS A 73 -2.33 0.76 -28.63
N LEU A 74 -2.49 -0.52 -28.34
CA LEU A 74 -1.80 -1.63 -29.00
C LEU A 74 -2.80 -2.44 -29.85
N ALA A 75 -2.35 -2.86 -31.03
CA ALA A 75 -3.17 -3.65 -31.94
C ALA A 75 -3.32 -5.12 -31.45
N ASP A 76 -2.20 -5.73 -31.06
CA ASP A 76 -2.10 -7.12 -30.59
C ASP A 76 -0.73 -7.38 -29.93
N GLN A 77 -0.47 -8.61 -29.50
CA GLN A 77 0.80 -9.00 -28.84
C GLN A 77 2.07 -8.73 -29.66
N SER A 78 2.01 -8.67 -31.01
CA SER A 78 3.19 -8.39 -31.84
C SER A 78 3.71 -6.96 -31.68
N ALA A 79 2.88 -6.07 -31.10
CA ALA A 79 3.27 -4.72 -30.70
C ALA A 79 4.24 -4.68 -29.51
N ILE A 80 4.48 -5.82 -28.85
CA ILE A 80 5.29 -5.93 -27.64
C ILE A 80 6.47 -6.86 -27.89
N LYS A 81 7.68 -6.33 -27.70
CA LYS A 81 8.92 -7.11 -27.74
C LYS A 81 9.58 -7.09 -26.38
N ILE A 82 9.68 -8.26 -25.75
CA ILE A 82 10.44 -8.43 -24.50
C ILE A 82 11.93 -8.38 -24.84
N LEU A 83 12.66 -7.47 -24.21
CA LEU A 83 14.10 -7.28 -24.42
C LEU A 83 14.91 -8.06 -23.39
N GLU A 84 14.56 -7.92 -22.11
CA GLU A 84 15.18 -8.62 -20.99
C GLU A 84 14.24 -8.64 -19.78
N THR A 85 14.58 -9.43 -18.77
CA THR A 85 13.90 -9.43 -17.46
C THR A 85 14.88 -8.90 -16.43
N GLN A 86 14.47 -7.85 -15.71
CA GLN A 86 15.22 -7.24 -14.62
C GLN A 86 14.44 -7.34 -13.30
N SER A 87 15.01 -6.80 -12.22
CA SER A 87 14.29 -6.63 -10.96
C SER A 87 13.03 -5.77 -11.17
N PRO A 88 11.97 -6.01 -10.38
CA PRO A 88 10.79 -5.16 -10.36
C PRO A 88 11.14 -3.68 -10.20
N PRO A 89 10.37 -2.76 -10.82
CA PRO A 89 10.62 -1.34 -10.66
C PRO A 89 10.34 -0.89 -9.22
N GLU A 90 11.27 -0.12 -8.66
CA GLU A 90 11.11 0.52 -7.36
C GLU A 90 10.13 1.70 -7.47
N PRO A 91 9.26 1.92 -6.46
CA PRO A 91 8.36 3.06 -6.44
C PRO A 91 9.11 4.36 -6.16
N LYS A 92 8.60 5.47 -6.71
CA LYS A 92 9.05 6.81 -6.32
C LYS A 92 8.34 7.26 -5.05
N GLU A 93 9.10 7.53 -3.99
CA GLU A 93 8.57 8.16 -2.78
C GLU A 93 8.17 9.61 -3.08
N ILE A 94 6.93 9.98 -2.72
CA ILE A 94 6.37 11.30 -2.96
C ILE A 94 5.54 11.77 -1.75
N LYS A 95 5.27 13.07 -1.67
CA LYS A 95 4.20 13.60 -0.80
C LYS A 95 2.85 13.55 -1.51
N ILE A 96 1.76 13.52 -0.76
CA ILE A 96 0.40 13.48 -1.36
C ILE A 96 0.12 14.72 -2.22
N SER A 97 0.59 15.89 -1.81
CA SER A 97 0.48 17.13 -2.60
C SER A 97 1.15 17.10 -3.97
N GLU A 98 2.04 16.13 -4.23
CA GLU A 98 2.71 15.97 -5.53
C GLU A 98 1.88 15.16 -6.53
N ILE A 99 0.75 14.57 -6.09
CA ILE A 99 -0.15 13.81 -6.96
C ILE A 99 -0.82 14.75 -7.97
N GLY A 100 -0.61 14.46 -9.24
CA GLY A 100 -1.19 15.19 -10.36
C GLY A 100 -0.67 14.70 -11.70
N GLU A 101 -0.93 15.49 -12.76
CA GLU A 101 -0.64 15.15 -14.15
C GLU A 101 0.83 14.78 -14.41
N GLU A 102 1.75 15.52 -13.78
CA GLU A 102 3.20 15.35 -13.97
C GLU A 102 3.72 13.97 -13.56
N ILE A 103 2.99 13.27 -12.69
CA ILE A 103 3.34 11.92 -12.23
C ILE A 103 2.26 10.89 -12.55
N GLU A 104 1.34 11.18 -13.47
CA GLU A 104 0.37 10.21 -13.93
C GLU A 104 1.07 8.96 -14.50
N GLY A 105 0.57 7.77 -14.16
CA GLY A 105 1.09 6.48 -14.57
C GLY A 105 2.31 6.02 -13.76
N TYR A 106 2.90 6.87 -12.91
CA TYR A 106 4.07 6.52 -12.12
C TYR A 106 3.71 5.50 -11.05
N LEU A 107 4.63 4.57 -10.81
CA LEU A 107 4.61 3.75 -9.60
C LEU A 107 5.20 4.58 -8.46
N VAL A 108 4.37 4.90 -7.48
CA VAL A 108 4.71 5.78 -6.37
C VAL A 108 4.49 5.09 -5.03
N LYS A 109 5.09 5.66 -3.99
CA LYS A 109 4.87 5.30 -2.59
C LYS A 109 4.52 6.56 -1.81
N ILE A 110 3.42 6.52 -1.08
CA ILE A 110 2.99 7.57 -0.14
C ILE A 110 2.89 7.01 1.27
N SER A 111 3.01 7.87 2.27
CA SER A 111 2.75 7.54 3.67
C SER A 111 1.74 8.51 4.26
N GLY A 112 0.76 8.00 5.01
CA GLY A 112 -0.28 8.84 5.60
C GLY A 112 -1.25 8.03 6.47
N GLN A 113 -2.11 8.74 7.20
CA GLN A 113 -3.15 8.14 8.01
C GLN A 113 -4.38 7.80 7.17
N LEU A 114 -4.94 6.61 7.35
CA LEU A 114 -6.25 6.25 6.80
C LEU A 114 -7.35 6.99 7.57
N ILE A 115 -7.96 8.00 6.97
CA ILE A 115 -8.97 8.83 7.63
C ILE A 115 -10.42 8.38 7.38
N GLU A 116 -10.68 7.74 6.24
CA GLU A 116 -12.00 7.25 5.87
C GLU A 116 -11.92 6.02 4.96
N LYS A 117 -12.88 5.09 5.12
CA LYS A 117 -13.13 3.99 4.18
C LYS A 117 -14.52 4.11 3.55
N ASN A 118 -14.57 4.22 2.22
CA ASN A 118 -15.82 4.24 1.46
C ASN A 118 -15.84 3.16 0.36
N GLY A 119 -16.45 2.01 0.67
CA GLY A 119 -16.59 0.91 -0.28
C GLY A 119 -15.26 0.30 -0.69
N GLN A 120 -14.75 0.71 -1.86
CA GLN A 120 -13.45 0.32 -2.44
C GLN A 120 -12.43 1.47 -2.44
N LYS A 121 -12.76 2.59 -1.80
CA LYS A 121 -11.88 3.75 -1.67
C LYS A 121 -11.40 3.86 -0.23
N PHE A 122 -10.10 4.08 -0.09
CA PHE A 122 -9.48 4.55 1.13
C PHE A 122 -9.09 6.02 0.92
N PHE A 123 -9.32 6.84 1.91
CA PHE A 123 -8.84 8.22 1.93
C PHE A 123 -7.67 8.29 2.89
N VAL A 124 -6.49 8.61 2.36
CA VAL A 124 -5.23 8.64 3.11
C VAL A 124 -4.74 10.07 3.16
N GLN A 125 -4.36 10.55 4.34
CA GLN A 125 -3.98 11.95 4.55
C GLN A 125 -2.57 12.05 5.17
N ASP A 126 -1.77 12.98 4.66
CA ASP A 126 -0.49 13.41 5.23
C ASP A 126 -0.54 14.89 5.65
N ASP A 127 0.61 15.49 5.96
CA ASP A 127 0.70 16.91 6.34
C ASP A 127 0.48 17.89 5.16
N THR A 128 0.39 17.38 3.93
CA THR A 128 0.29 18.17 2.70
C THR A 128 -1.04 18.02 1.97
N GLY A 129 -1.80 16.95 2.18
CA GLY A 129 -3.09 16.76 1.54
C GLY A 129 -3.72 15.40 1.77
N GLU A 130 -4.78 15.13 1.02
CA GLU A 130 -5.54 13.88 1.02
C GLU A 130 -5.47 13.20 -0.36
N ALA A 131 -5.22 11.89 -0.36
CA ALA A 131 -5.18 11.04 -1.54
C ALA A 131 -6.33 10.03 -1.51
N THR A 132 -6.99 9.85 -2.66
CA THR A 132 -7.88 8.70 -2.88
C THR A 132 -7.05 7.49 -3.30
N VAL A 133 -7.09 6.42 -2.51
CA VAL A 133 -6.53 5.10 -2.84
C VAL A 133 -7.68 4.20 -3.27
N TYR A 134 -7.71 3.79 -4.55
CA TYR A 134 -8.81 2.99 -5.10
C TYR A 134 -8.43 1.52 -5.29
N LEU A 135 -9.13 0.66 -4.56
CA LEU A 135 -8.89 -0.78 -4.49
C LEU A 135 -9.64 -1.49 -5.63
N LYS A 136 -8.94 -1.74 -6.74
CA LYS A 136 -9.46 -2.53 -7.87
C LYS A 136 -9.80 -3.95 -7.41
N GLN A 137 -10.97 -4.46 -7.80
CA GLN A 137 -11.43 -5.79 -7.39
C GLN A 137 -10.45 -6.92 -7.73
N ASN A 138 -9.83 -6.85 -8.92
CA ASN A 138 -8.90 -7.88 -9.36
C ASN A 138 -7.51 -7.81 -8.71
N ALA A 139 -7.18 -6.72 -8.01
CA ALA A 139 -5.99 -6.64 -7.16
C ALA A 139 -6.14 -7.50 -5.89
N LYS A 140 -7.37 -7.95 -5.58
CA LYS A 140 -7.70 -8.87 -4.48
C LYS A 140 -7.25 -8.39 -3.10
N ILE A 141 -7.23 -7.07 -2.89
CA ILE A 141 -6.81 -6.46 -1.64
C ILE A 141 -7.83 -6.71 -0.52
N THR A 142 -7.35 -7.23 0.60
CA THR A 142 -8.12 -7.56 1.80
C THR A 142 -8.31 -6.33 2.68
N LYS A 143 -9.31 -5.51 2.32
CA LYS A 143 -9.61 -4.23 2.98
C LYS A 143 -9.92 -4.30 4.48
N ASN A 144 -10.24 -5.49 5.03
CA ASN A 144 -10.55 -5.66 6.45
C ASN A 144 -9.31 -5.66 7.34
N ASN A 145 -8.11 -5.71 6.76
CA ASN A 145 -6.86 -5.62 7.49
C ASN A 145 -6.57 -4.19 7.98
N PHE A 146 -7.27 -3.18 7.44
CA PHE A 146 -7.01 -1.77 7.70
C PHE A 146 -8.22 -1.09 8.34
N SER A 147 -7.97 -0.20 9.29
CA SER A 147 -8.95 0.55 10.06
C SER A 147 -8.65 2.04 9.98
N GLU A 148 -9.69 2.87 10.07
CA GLU A 148 -9.51 4.32 10.21
C GLU A 148 -8.64 4.62 11.43
N GLY A 149 -7.72 5.58 11.27
CA GLY A 149 -6.66 5.90 12.23
C GLY A 149 -5.34 5.15 12.01
N ASP A 150 -5.31 4.06 11.24
CA ASP A 150 -4.07 3.36 10.91
C ASP A 150 -3.12 4.26 10.11
N GLN A 151 -1.83 4.24 10.48
CA GLN A 151 -0.77 4.82 9.66
C GLN A 151 -0.38 3.82 8.56
N LEU A 152 -0.46 4.24 7.30
CA LEU A 152 -0.24 3.38 6.14
C LEU A 152 0.92 3.88 5.28
N GLU A 153 1.68 2.93 4.74
CA GLU A 153 2.51 3.10 3.55
C GLU A 153 1.77 2.45 2.37
N VAL A 154 1.50 3.23 1.31
CA VAL A 154 0.75 2.79 0.13
C VAL A 154 1.62 2.94 -1.11
N THR A 155 1.90 1.82 -1.76
CA THR A 155 2.51 1.77 -3.09
C THR A 155 1.41 1.61 -4.15
N GLY A 156 1.53 2.28 -5.28
CA GLY A 156 0.56 2.09 -6.36
C GLY A 156 0.81 2.99 -7.57
N ILE A 157 -0.03 2.80 -8.59
CA ILE A 157 0.01 3.62 -9.80
C ILE A 157 -0.83 4.88 -9.59
N VAL A 158 -0.27 6.06 -9.85
CA VAL A 158 -1.06 7.29 -9.99
C VAL A 158 -1.87 7.18 -11.28
N SER A 159 -3.19 7.20 -11.19
CA SER A 159 -4.08 7.09 -12.34
C SER A 159 -5.09 8.23 -12.29
N GLN A 160 -5.41 8.79 -13.46
CA GLN A 160 -6.48 9.77 -13.60
C GLN A 160 -7.79 9.09 -14.00
N ASN A 161 -8.89 9.56 -13.43
CA ASN A 161 -10.25 9.19 -13.83
C ASN A 161 -11.14 10.43 -13.89
N ASN A 162 -11.17 11.03 -15.08
CA ASN A 162 -11.71 12.36 -15.34
C ASN A 162 -10.94 13.40 -14.52
N ASP A 163 -11.59 14.14 -13.62
CA ASP A 163 -10.93 15.21 -12.86
C ASP A 163 -10.26 14.73 -11.56
N LEU A 164 -10.27 13.43 -11.28
CA LEU A 164 -9.75 12.85 -10.04
C LEU A 164 -8.48 12.02 -10.29
N TYR A 165 -7.40 12.37 -9.60
CA TYR A 165 -6.23 11.49 -9.45
C TYR A 165 -6.42 10.55 -8.27
N GLN A 166 -6.02 9.29 -8.45
CA GLN A 166 -6.10 8.24 -7.46
C GLN A 166 -4.88 7.35 -7.51
N ILE A 167 -4.54 6.70 -6.39
CA ILE A 167 -3.51 5.68 -6.34
C ILE A 167 -4.17 4.31 -6.47
N LEU A 168 -3.62 3.47 -7.34
CA LEU A 168 -4.07 2.09 -7.59
C LEU A 168 -3.01 1.11 -7.05
N PRO A 169 -3.19 0.54 -5.85
CA PRO A 169 -2.31 -0.52 -5.34
C PRO A 169 -2.55 -1.82 -6.11
N ARG A 170 -1.48 -2.58 -6.37
CA ARG A 170 -1.47 -3.77 -7.25
C ARG A 170 -1.88 -5.04 -6.52
N SER A 171 -1.65 -5.11 -5.22
CA SER A 171 -1.93 -6.27 -4.36
C SER A 171 -1.92 -5.89 -2.88
N ASP A 172 -2.11 -6.87 -1.98
CA ASP A 172 -2.08 -6.65 -0.52
C ASP A 172 -0.71 -6.16 -0.03
N GLU A 173 0.38 -6.57 -0.69
CA GLU A 173 1.75 -6.18 -0.33
C GLU A 173 2.05 -4.69 -0.56
N ASP A 174 1.24 -4.03 -1.39
CA ASP A 174 1.34 -2.61 -1.69
C ASP A 174 0.70 -1.72 -0.60
N ILE A 175 0.07 -2.28 0.44
CA ILE A 175 -0.46 -1.51 1.58
C ILE A 175 0.08 -2.10 2.88
N GLN A 176 0.90 -1.33 3.59
CA GLN A 176 1.52 -1.75 4.84
C GLN A 176 1.12 -0.82 5.97
N LYS A 177 0.92 -1.37 7.17
CA LYS A 177 0.79 -0.53 8.37
C LYS A 177 2.18 -0.15 8.85
N GLU A 178 2.37 1.14 9.12
CA GLU A 178 3.56 1.57 9.83
C GLU A 178 3.43 1.10 11.28
N ILE A 179 4.24 0.11 11.67
CA ILE A 179 4.31 -0.30 13.06
C ILE A 179 5.09 0.79 13.78
N ALA A 180 4.41 1.56 14.64
CA ALA A 180 5.09 2.43 15.59
C ALA A 180 6.11 1.57 16.35
N ILE A 181 7.41 1.79 16.12
CA ILE A 181 8.46 1.12 16.87
C ILE A 181 8.38 1.68 18.28
N VAL A 182 7.61 1.02 19.15
CA VAL A 182 7.64 1.30 20.59
C VAL A 182 9.03 0.86 21.05
N PRO A 183 9.89 1.75 21.55
CA PRO A 183 11.21 1.37 22.02
C PRO A 183 11.09 0.27 23.07
N ALA A 184 11.90 -0.79 22.95
CA ALA A 184 11.87 -1.97 23.83
C ALA A 184 12.09 -1.66 25.32
N GLU A 185 12.47 -0.43 25.66
CA GLU A 185 12.54 0.06 27.04
C GLU A 185 11.14 0.28 27.65
N GLN A 186 10.14 0.72 26.87
CA GLN A 186 8.81 1.00 27.41
C GLN A 186 8.02 -0.28 27.73
N THR A 187 8.19 -1.35 26.95
CA THR A 187 7.60 -2.67 27.22
C THR A 187 8.14 -3.28 28.51
N ASN A 188 9.45 -3.19 28.73
CA ASN A 188 10.10 -3.63 29.97
C ASN A 188 9.65 -2.83 31.21
N ILE A 189 9.37 -1.53 31.07
CA ILE A 189 8.90 -0.69 32.19
C ILE A 189 7.45 -1.06 32.59
N LEU A 190 6.57 -1.31 31.63
CA LEU A 190 5.18 -1.72 31.86
C LEU A 190 5.06 -3.11 32.51
N GLU A 191 5.82 -4.09 32.03
CA GLU A 191 5.86 -5.44 32.63
C GLU A 191 6.43 -5.43 34.05
N ASN A 192 7.52 -4.68 34.29
CA ASN A 192 8.13 -4.57 35.62
C ASN A 192 7.22 -3.86 36.62
N LYS A 193 6.52 -2.80 36.18
CA LYS A 193 5.54 -2.10 37.03
C LYS A 193 4.38 -3.02 37.41
N THR A 194 3.82 -3.76 36.46
CA THR A 194 2.72 -4.71 36.69
C THR A 194 3.14 -5.84 37.63
N SER A 195 4.31 -6.43 37.42
CA SER A 195 4.85 -7.52 38.25
C SER A 195 5.11 -7.06 39.69
N ARG A 196 5.63 -5.84 39.89
CA ARG A 196 5.83 -5.27 41.23
C ARG A 196 4.52 -5.03 41.97
N GLU A 197 3.48 -4.55 41.29
CA GLU A 197 2.17 -4.35 41.92
C GLU A 197 1.54 -5.70 42.34
N ILE A 198 1.58 -6.72 41.47
CA ILE A 198 1.10 -8.06 41.81
C ILE A 198 1.86 -8.63 43.02
N LEU A 199 3.19 -8.47 43.05
CA LEU A 199 4.01 -8.95 44.17
C LEU A 199 3.67 -8.22 45.48
N LYS A 200 3.43 -6.90 45.45
CA LYS A 200 2.97 -6.14 46.62
C LYS A 200 1.66 -6.70 47.17
N TYR A 201 0.67 -6.96 46.32
CA TYR A 201 -0.62 -7.53 46.74
C TYR A 201 -0.47 -8.95 47.32
N LEU A 202 0.39 -9.78 46.74
CA LEU A 202 0.67 -11.13 47.26
C LEU A 202 1.34 -11.10 48.65
N ILE A 203 2.29 -10.19 48.87
CA ILE A 203 2.95 -10.03 50.17
C ILE A 203 1.95 -9.55 51.23
N VAL A 204 1.13 -8.55 50.91
CA VAL A 204 0.13 -8.02 51.83
C VAL A 204 -0.88 -9.10 52.23
N THR A 205 -1.40 -9.87 51.27
CA THR A 205 -2.36 -10.94 51.56
C THR A 205 -1.75 -12.08 52.38
N ALA A 206 -0.50 -12.47 52.12
CA ALA A 206 0.22 -13.46 52.91
C ALA A 206 0.40 -13.03 54.38
N VAL A 207 0.74 -11.76 54.63
CA VAL A 207 0.87 -11.21 56.00
C VAL A 207 -0.47 -11.25 56.74
N PHE A 208 -1.58 -10.89 56.09
CA PHE A 208 -2.91 -10.98 56.68
C PHE A 208 -3.31 -12.42 57.03
N LEU A 209 -2.98 -13.39 56.17
CA LEU A 209 -3.24 -14.80 56.44
C LEU A 209 -2.45 -15.31 57.65
N VAL A 210 -1.16 -14.99 57.75
CA VAL A 210 -0.31 -15.40 58.89
C VAL A 210 -0.80 -14.78 60.20
N LEU A 211 -1.14 -13.49 60.19
CA LEU A 211 -1.70 -12.81 61.36
C LEU A 211 -3.05 -13.40 61.78
N GLY A 212 -3.93 -13.69 60.80
CA GLY A 212 -5.19 -14.38 61.05
C GLY A 212 -4.99 -15.75 61.69
N PHE A 213 -4.05 -16.54 61.16
CA PHE A 213 -3.72 -17.87 61.69
C PHE A 213 -3.14 -17.79 63.12
N ALA A 214 -2.27 -16.82 63.39
CA ALA A 214 -1.72 -16.59 64.73
C ALA A 214 -2.80 -16.22 65.75
N ILE A 215 -3.78 -15.39 65.37
CA ILE A 215 -4.93 -15.04 66.21
C ILE A 215 -5.80 -16.27 66.51
N VAL A 216 -6.05 -17.11 65.51
CA VAL A 216 -6.83 -18.36 65.68
C VAL A 216 -6.11 -19.32 66.63
N ILE A 217 -4.81 -19.56 66.43
CA ILE A 217 -4.00 -20.41 67.32
C ILE A 217 -4.01 -19.88 68.76
N ASN A 218 -3.89 -18.56 68.94
CA ASN A 218 -3.89 -17.94 70.26
C ASN A 218 -5.27 -18.04 70.95
N LYS A 219 -6.38 -17.95 70.19
CA LYS A 219 -7.74 -18.21 70.70
C LYS A 219 -7.93 -19.67 71.13
N ILE A 220 -7.39 -20.63 70.38
CA ILE A 220 -7.49 -22.06 70.71
C ILE A 220 -6.70 -22.36 72.00
N LYS A 221 -5.50 -21.81 72.16
CA LYS A 221 -4.69 -22.00 73.38
C LYS A 221 -5.31 -21.40 74.65
N LYS A 222 -6.11 -20.33 74.55
CA LYS A 222 -6.79 -19.71 75.71
C LYS A 222 -8.07 -20.41 76.15
N LYS A 223 -8.57 -21.38 75.37
CA LYS A 223 -9.83 -22.09 75.65
C LYS A 223 -9.63 -23.48 76.28
N ASN A 224 -8.37 -23.91 76.42
CA ASN A 224 -7.93 -25.07 77.20
C ASN A 224 -7.25 -24.60 78.48
#